data_AF-A0AAF0Q0X7-F1
#
_entry.id   AF-A0AAF0Q0X7-F1
#
_cell.length_a   1.000
_cell.length_b   1.000
_cell.length_c   1.000
_cell.angle_alpha   90.00
_cell.angle_beta   90.00
_cell.angle_gamma   90.00
#
_symmetry.space_group_name_H-M   'P 1'
#
loop_
_entity.id
_entity.type
_entity.pdbx_description
1 polymer ?
#
loop_
_entity_poly.entity_id
_entity_poly.type
_entity_poly.pdbx_seq_one_letter_code
_entity_poly.pdbx_strand_id
1 'polypeptide(L)'
;MAPEALIKKEYCPGVDVWSLGCTVYEMITGKPLWESSNSEPNLENPKLSTEAKDFLNNCLVRNPSARWSADMLLNHSFMKSADDVQPPDTKKRQCDGMSLLRKKRTKTALRTQPHIRDLFIQLDSDS
;
A
#
# COMPACT_ATOMS: atom_id res chain seq x y z
N MET A 1 0.41 -4.98 0.85
CA MET A 1 0.37 -4.66 2.30
C MET A 1 1.81 -4.61 2.79
N ALA A 2 2.16 -3.66 3.66
CA ALA A 2 3.53 -3.57 4.17
C ALA A 2 3.89 -4.79 5.02
N PRO A 3 5.14 -5.29 4.96
CA PRO A 3 5.54 -6.52 5.64
C PRO A 3 5.38 -6.43 7.17
N GLU A 4 5.63 -5.26 7.77
CA GLU A 4 5.48 -5.03 9.21
C GLU A 4 4.03 -5.08 9.70
N ALA A 5 3.08 -4.66 8.86
CA ALA A 5 1.66 -4.68 9.20
C ALA A 5 1.12 -6.12 9.32
N LEU A 6 1.77 -7.07 8.63
CA LEU A 6 1.46 -8.50 8.73
C LEU A 6 2.03 -9.13 10.01
N ILE A 7 3.11 -8.56 10.55
CA ILE A 7 3.88 -9.15 11.67
C ILE A 7 3.46 -8.56 13.02
N LYS A 8 3.44 -7.22 13.15
CA LYS A 8 3.33 -6.55 14.46
C LYS A 8 1.93 -6.02 14.79
N LYS A 9 0.99 -5.98 13.83
CA LYS A 9 -0.34 -5.31 13.93
C LYS A 9 -0.31 -3.83 14.37
N GLU A 10 0.87 -3.24 14.54
CA GLU A 10 1.04 -1.82 14.78
C GLU A 10 1.07 -1.09 13.44
N TYR A 11 0.13 -0.15 13.28
CA TYR A 11 0.09 0.74 12.13
C TYR A 11 0.99 1.94 12.41
N CYS A 12 2.00 2.12 11.56
CA CYS A 12 2.84 3.32 11.55
C CYS A 12 2.63 4.06 10.22
N PRO A 13 2.87 5.38 10.15
CA PRO A 13 2.76 6.16 8.90
C PRO A 13 3.57 5.58 7.73
N GLY A 14 4.65 4.85 8.02
CA GLY A 14 5.42 4.14 7.00
C GLY A 14 4.59 3.13 6.19
N VAL A 15 3.57 2.50 6.79
CA VAL A 15 2.71 1.52 6.09
C VAL A 15 1.98 2.18 4.91
N ASP A 16 1.58 3.44 5.06
CA ASP A 16 0.93 4.22 4.01
C ASP A 16 1.92 4.60 2.90
N VAL A 17 3.17 4.87 3.25
CA VAL A 17 4.23 5.10 2.24
C VAL A 17 4.49 3.85 1.40
N TRP A 18 4.46 2.67 2.03
CA TRP A 18 4.60 1.41 1.30
C TRP A 18 3.43 1.18 0.34
N SER A 19 2.19 1.39 0.81
CA SER A 19 1.01 1.22 -0.04
C SER A 19 1.00 2.23 -1.19
N LEU A 20 1.43 3.47 -0.95
CA LEU A 20 1.65 4.48 -1.98
C LEU A 20 2.62 4.00 -3.06
N GLY A 21 3.79 3.47 -2.68
CA GLY A 21 4.76 2.92 -3.62
C GLY A 21 4.17 1.81 -4.51
N CYS A 22 3.35 0.93 -3.93
CA CYS A 22 2.63 -0.10 -4.68
C CYS A 22 1.68 0.50 -5.72
N THR A 23 0.89 1.49 -5.31
CA THR A 23 -0.07 2.16 -6.18
C THR A 23 0.62 2.93 -7.30
N VAL A 24 1.72 3.64 -7.02
CA VAL A 24 2.49 4.36 -8.04
C VAL A 24 3.08 3.41 -9.07
N TYR A 25 3.67 2.30 -8.64
CA TYR A 25 4.17 1.28 -9.55
C TYR A 25 3.06 0.71 -10.44
N GLU A 26 1.90 0.40 -9.86
CA GLU A 26 0.76 -0.14 -10.58
C GLU A 26 0.20 0.86 -11.60
N MET A 27 0.10 2.13 -11.25
CA MET A 27 -0.33 3.19 -12.17
C MET A 27 0.60 3.35 -13.37
N ILE A 28 1.92 3.25 -13.18
CA ILE A 28 2.90 3.41 -14.28
C ILE A 28 2.93 2.16 -15.17
N THR A 29 2.95 0.98 -14.55
CA THR A 29 3.17 -0.27 -15.29
C THR A 29 1.89 -0.87 -15.85
N GLY A 30 0.75 -0.57 -15.20
CA GLY A 30 -0.55 -1.22 -15.41
C GLY A 30 -0.64 -2.62 -14.82
N LYS A 31 0.31 -3.02 -13.97
CA LYS A 31 0.42 -4.35 -13.37
C LYS A 31 0.64 -4.24 -11.86
N PRO A 32 0.14 -5.20 -11.07
CA PRO A 32 0.43 -5.24 -9.64
C PRO A 32 1.94 -5.42 -9.42
N LEU A 33 2.45 -4.82 -8.34
CA LEU A 33 3.87 -4.94 -7.96
C LEU A 33 4.29 -6.38 -7.65
N TRP A 34 3.36 -7.19 -7.13
CA TRP A 34 3.54 -8.61 -6.89
C TRP A 34 2.55 -9.40 -7.74
N GLU A 35 3.07 -10.21 -8.67
CA GLU A 35 2.25 -11.13 -9.46
C GLU A 35 1.87 -12.38 -8.64
N SER A 36 2.69 -12.74 -7.65
CA SER A 36 2.43 -13.84 -6.70
C SER A 36 2.98 -13.54 -5.31
N SER A 37 2.46 -14.23 -4.28
CA SER A 37 2.76 -13.97 -2.86
C SER A 37 4.24 -14.09 -2.48
N ASN A 38 5.05 -14.78 -3.29
CA ASN A 38 6.47 -15.05 -3.02
C ASN A 38 7.42 -14.37 -4.01
N SER A 39 6.90 -13.50 -4.90
CA SER A 39 7.74 -12.77 -5.85
C SER A 39 8.37 -11.54 -5.21
N GLU A 40 9.64 -11.27 -5.52
CA GLU A 40 10.27 -9.99 -5.18
C GLU A 40 9.72 -8.88 -6.11
N PRO A 41 9.60 -7.64 -5.62
CA PRO A 41 9.15 -6.51 -6.44
C PRO A 41 10.12 -6.29 -7.61
N ASN A 42 9.64 -6.43 -8.84
CA ASN A 42 10.45 -6.20 -10.02
C ASN A 42 10.38 -4.73 -10.45
N LEU A 43 11.39 -3.94 -10.07
CA LEU A 43 11.52 -2.54 -10.48
C LEU A 43 12.27 -2.38 -11.82
N GLU A 44 12.69 -3.48 -12.46
CA GLU A 44 13.30 -3.48 -13.79
C GLU A 44 12.23 -3.49 -14.88
N ASN A 45 11.47 -2.40 -14.96
CA ASN A 45 10.49 -2.19 -16.01
C ASN A 45 10.93 -1.04 -16.93
N PRO A 46 10.93 -1.21 -18.28
CA PRO A 46 11.28 -0.14 -19.21
C PRO A 46 10.32 1.06 -19.16
N LYS A 47 9.11 0.90 -18.61
CA LYS A 47 8.15 1.99 -18.40
C LYS A 47 8.51 2.90 -17.21
N LEU A 48 9.40 2.46 -16.32
CA LEU A 48 9.80 3.24 -15.16
C LEU A 48 11.00 4.13 -15.53
N SER A 49 10.83 5.44 -15.40
CA SER A 49 11.94 6.40 -15.51
C SER A 49 12.92 6.22 -14.35
N THR A 50 14.11 6.78 -14.47
CA THR A 50 15.14 6.73 -13.42
C THR A 50 14.63 7.37 -12.12
N GLU A 51 13.92 8.49 -12.22
CA GLU A 51 13.33 9.21 -11.10
C GLU A 51 12.21 8.41 -10.44
N ALA A 52 11.38 7.74 -11.25
CA ALA A 52 10.32 6.87 -10.74
C ALA A 52 10.90 5.66 -9.98
N LYS A 53 11.98 5.06 -10.50
CA LYS A 53 12.67 3.96 -9.82
C LYS A 53 13.25 4.41 -8.48
N ASP A 54 13.90 5.57 -8.45
CA ASP A 54 14.47 6.10 -7.20
C ASP A 54 13.39 6.42 -6.16
N PHE A 55 12.28 7.04 -6.59
CA PHE A 55 11.12 7.26 -5.74
C PHE A 55 10.57 5.95 -5.15
N LEU A 56 10.39 4.92 -5.99
CA LEU A 56 9.88 3.61 -5.57
C LEU A 56 10.84 2.88 -4.61
N ASN A 57 12.16 2.99 -4.83
CA ASN A 57 13.16 2.44 -3.92
C ASN A 57 13.04 3.02 -2.51
N ASN A 58 12.78 4.32 -2.39
CA ASN A 58 12.58 5.00 -1.11
C ASN A 58 11.24 4.65 -0.44
N CYS A 59 10.22 4.28 -1.23
CA CYS A 59 8.91 3.85 -0.72
C CYS A 59 8.90 2.37 -0.28
N LEU A 60 9.56 1.49 -1.03
CA LEU A 60 9.51 0.03 -0.88
C LEU A 60 10.64 -0.52 0.00
N VAL A 61 11.10 0.27 0.97
CA VAL A 61 12.10 -0.16 1.95
C VAL A 61 11.45 -1.08 2.98
N ARG A 62 11.98 -2.30 3.16
CA ARG A 62 11.44 -3.29 4.13
C ARG A 62 11.50 -2.81 5.57
N ASN A 63 12.56 -2.11 5.95
CA ASN A 63 12.69 -1.51 7.28
C ASN A 63 11.86 -0.21 7.36
N PRO A 64 10.80 -0.14 8.18
CA PRO A 64 9.95 1.06 8.27
C PRO A 64 10.70 2.30 8.75
N SER A 65 11.73 2.15 9.59
CA SER A 65 12.50 3.28 10.14
C SER A 65 13.48 3.89 9.12
N ALA A 66 13.86 3.11 8.11
CA ALA A 66 14.71 3.59 7.01
C ALA A 66 13.89 4.07 5.79
N ARG A 67 12.57 3.87 5.82
CA ARG A 67 11.65 4.31 4.78
C ARG A 67 11.45 5.81 4.85
N TRP A 68 11.39 6.48 3.70
CA TRP A 68 11.20 7.93 3.67
C TRP A 68 9.82 8.34 4.18
N SER A 69 9.73 9.52 4.77
CA SER A 69 8.46 10.14 5.15
C SER A 69 7.74 10.71 3.93
N ALA A 70 6.43 10.90 4.05
CA ALA A 70 5.62 11.52 2.99
C ALA A 70 6.15 12.91 2.59
N ASP A 71 6.60 13.71 3.56
CA ASP A 71 7.18 15.04 3.30
C ASP A 71 8.47 14.99 2.48
N MET A 72 9.32 13.99 2.72
CA MET A 72 10.55 13.78 1.93
C MET A 72 10.20 13.35 0.49
N LEU A 73 9.23 12.45 0.35
CA LEU A 73 8.77 11.96 -0.95
C LEU A 73 8.11 13.05 -1.80
N LEU A 74 7.32 13.94 -1.19
CA LEU A 74 6.72 15.08 -1.88
C LEU A 74 7.76 16.02 -2.49
N ASN A 75 8.95 16.11 -1.89
CA ASN A 75 10.04 16.96 -2.37
C ASN A 75 10.92 16.30 -3.45
N HIS A 76 10.66 15.02 -3.79
CA HIS A 76 11.42 14.27 -4.77
C HIS A 76 11.16 14.73 -6.20
N SER A 77 12.17 14.63 -7.07
CA SER A 77 12.10 15.07 -8.48
C SER A 77 10.94 14.43 -9.25
N PHE A 78 10.59 13.19 -8.93
CA PHE A 78 9.44 12.46 -9.50
C PHE A 78 8.09 13.19 -9.31
N MET A 79 7.90 13.88 -8.18
CA MET A 79 6.67 14.64 -7.91
C MET A 79 6.71 16.03 -8.54
N LYS A 80 7.90 16.61 -8.68
CA LYS A 80 8.12 17.94 -9.26
C LYS A 80 8.04 17.95 -10.79
N SER A 81 8.16 16.80 -11.45
CA SER A 81 8.03 16.67 -12.91
C SER A 81 6.57 16.67 -13.41
N ALA A 82 5.57 16.83 -12.53
CA ALA A 82 4.16 16.78 -12.89
C ALA A 82 3.62 18.07 -13.55
N ASP A 83 4.41 19.15 -13.58
CA ASP A 83 3.97 20.47 -14.07
C ASP A 83 3.75 20.53 -15.59
N ASP A 84 4.25 19.54 -16.36
CA ASP A 84 4.11 19.49 -17.83
C ASP A 84 2.94 18.63 -18.32
N VAL A 85 2.05 18.16 -17.42
CA VAL A 85 0.82 17.48 -17.85
C VAL A 85 -0.15 18.53 -18.38
N GLN A 86 -0.07 18.82 -19.67
CA GLN A 86 -1.17 19.45 -20.40
C GLN A 86 -2.42 18.60 -20.12
N PRO A 87 -3.47 19.16 -19.48
CA PRO A 87 -4.66 18.39 -19.18
C PRO A 87 -5.18 17.81 -20.51
N PRO A 88 -5.42 16.49 -20.61
CA PRO A 88 -6.07 15.95 -21.79
C PRO A 88 -7.40 16.69 -21.95
N ASP A 89 -7.71 17.17 -23.17
CA ASP A 89 -8.96 17.83 -23.54
C ASP A 89 -10.15 17.03 -23.02
N THR A 90 -10.60 17.39 -21.82
CA THR A 90 -11.64 16.68 -21.11
C THR A 90 -12.94 17.32 -21.55
N LYS A 91 -13.58 16.73 -22.57
CA LYS A 91 -15.03 16.80 -22.64
C LYS A 91 -15.53 16.37 -21.26
N LYS A 92 -16.11 17.30 -20.50
CA LYS A 92 -16.66 17.07 -19.15
C LYS A 92 -17.41 15.75 -19.15
N ARG A 93 -16.77 14.70 -18.64
CA ARG A 93 -17.52 13.52 -18.24
C ARG A 93 -18.23 13.96 -16.98
N GLN A 94 -19.54 14.14 -17.10
CA GLN A 94 -20.41 14.25 -15.96
C GLN A 94 -20.11 13.03 -15.08
N CYS A 95 -19.46 13.27 -13.94
CA CYS A 95 -19.45 12.30 -12.88
C CYS A 95 -20.85 12.33 -12.29
N ASP A 96 -21.72 11.44 -12.77
CA ASP A 96 -22.82 11.00 -11.94
C ASP A 96 -22.18 10.47 -10.67
N GLY A 97 -22.35 11.21 -9.58
CA GLY A 97 -21.60 11.04 -8.36
C GLY A 97 -21.50 9.57 -8.02
N MET A 98 -20.29 9.05 -7.82
CA MET A 98 -20.14 7.79 -7.12
C MET A 98 -20.72 8.03 -5.74
N SER A 99 -21.98 7.60 -5.54
CA SER A 99 -22.54 7.54 -4.21
C SER A 99 -21.55 6.69 -3.41
N LEU A 100 -20.96 7.29 -2.38
CA LEU A 100 -20.34 6.56 -1.30
C LEU A 100 -21.44 5.66 -0.72
N LEU A 101 -21.60 4.47 -1.30
CA LEU A 101 -22.36 3.39 -0.68
C LEU A 101 -21.58 3.04 0.57
N ARG A 102 -21.97 3.70 1.68
CA ARG A 102 -21.90 3.17 3.03
C ARG A 102 -22.46 1.77 2.99
N LYS A 103 -21.62 0.78 2.69
CA LYS A 103 -21.91 -0.60 3.09
C LYS A 103 -21.91 -0.56 4.61
N LYS A 104 -23.11 -0.58 5.19
CA LYS A 104 -23.29 -0.85 6.61
C LYS A 104 -22.48 -2.12 6.90
N ARG A 105 -21.49 -2.01 7.79
CA ARG A 105 -20.80 -3.18 8.35
C ARG A 105 -21.86 -4.04 9.02
N THR A 106 -22.29 -5.11 8.36
CA THR A 106 -23.00 -6.20 9.00
C THR A 106 -21.95 -7.04 9.73
N LYS A 107 -22.07 -7.14 11.06
CA LYS A 107 -21.30 -8.10 11.86
C LYS A 107 -21.64 -9.50 11.39
N THR A 108 -20.80 -10.10 10.55
CA THR A 108 -20.84 -11.54 10.33
C THR A 108 -20.04 -12.19 11.45
N ALA A 109 -20.74 -12.86 12.37
CA ALA A 109 -20.12 -13.67 13.39
C ALA A 109 -19.29 -14.79 12.70
N LEU A 110 -18.00 -14.83 12.99
CA LEU A 110 -17.17 -16.00 12.70
C LEU A 110 -17.71 -17.15 13.55
N ARG A 111 -18.47 -18.05 12.92
CA ARG A 111 -18.83 -19.34 13.49
C ARG A 111 -17.54 -20.14 13.63
N THR A 112 -16.98 -20.14 14.83
CA THR A 112 -15.85 -20.97 15.22
C THR A 112 -16.16 -22.45 14.99
N GLN A 113 -15.26 -23.14 14.28
CA GLN A 113 -15.17 -24.60 14.29
C GLN A 113 -14.87 -25.07 15.73
N PRO A 114 -15.59 -26.06 16.29
CA PRO A 114 -15.56 -26.37 17.71
C PRO A 114 -14.42 -27.33 18.14
N HIS A 115 -13.24 -27.33 17.51
CA HIS A 115 -12.23 -28.35 17.84
C HIS A 115 -10.79 -27.89 18.08
N ILE A 116 -10.51 -26.60 18.34
CA ILE A 116 -9.14 -26.21 18.74
C ILE A 116 -9.19 -25.11 19.81
N ARG A 117 -9.71 -25.42 20.99
CA ARG A 117 -9.75 -24.49 22.13
C ARG A 117 -9.05 -24.98 23.40
N ASP A 118 -8.24 -26.02 23.34
CA ASP A 118 -7.57 -26.55 24.55
C ASP A 118 -6.05 -26.34 24.61
N LEU A 119 -5.47 -25.41 23.85
CA LEU A 119 -4.00 -25.24 23.91
C LEU A 119 -3.44 -23.82 23.97
N PHE A 120 -4.24 -22.77 24.26
CA PHE A 120 -3.64 -21.42 24.29
C PHE A 120 -4.24 -20.40 25.27
N ILE A 121 -4.71 -20.83 26.45
CA ILE A 121 -4.83 -19.93 27.60
C ILE A 121 -4.54 -20.74 28.88
N GLN A 122 -3.26 -20.92 29.23
CA GLN A 122 -2.91 -21.19 30.64
C GLN A 122 -1.49 -20.73 31.02
N LEU A 123 -1.02 -19.66 30.39
CA LEU A 123 0.20 -18.98 30.80
C LEU A 123 -0.07 -17.47 30.79
N ASP A 124 -0.81 -17.02 31.80
CA ASP A 124 -0.56 -15.77 32.54
C ASP A 124 -1.61 -15.62 33.65
N SER A 125 -1.15 -15.32 34.88
CA SER A 125 -1.82 -15.24 36.22
C SER A 125 -1.67 -16.53 37.04
N ASP A 126 -1.00 -16.63 38.19
CA ASP A 126 -0.53 -15.70 39.24
C ASP A 126 0.81 -16.23 39.83
N SER A 127 1.77 -15.40 40.29
CA SER A 127 1.99 -15.05 41.72
C SER A 127 1.58 -16.11 42.75
#